data_AF-A0A1M2VWD9-F1
#
_entry.id   AF-A0A1M2VWD9-F1
#
_cell.length_a   1.000
_cell.length_b   1.000
_cell.length_c   1.000
_cell.angle_alpha   90.00
_cell.angle_beta   90.00
_cell.angle_gamma   90.00
#
_symmetry.space_group_name_H-M   'P 1'
#
loop_
_entity.id
_entity.type
_entity.pdbx_description
1 polymer ?
#
loop_
_entity_poly.entity_id
_entity_poly.type
_entity_poly.pdbx_seq_one_letter_code
_entity_poly.pdbx_strand_id
1 'polypeptide(L)'
;MVGTNGSKFPAIRKHLQENIANVYKDMDLSFDAYPEGESIDPEAYKQAIDKLSPGDAVIIFTPDSTHYRISLYAIERGLHVLVTKPAVQLLQHHNELVEAAKKHNVVCFVEHHKRFDPVYSDAKARAPSLGEFNFFSAWMSQPKSQLETFRAWAGKDSDISYYLSSHHIDIHCWMMQDRAVPTRVVASAAAGIATSEPFNCVPQTEDTITLLVDWQSLTSATHRGTAVYTASWTAPLKAGIHTGQHWYYMAEKGEINVDQAHRGYDIVQDDTGKAWYNPF
;
A
#
# COMPACT_ATOMS: atom_id res chain seq x y z
N MET A 1 -15.35 9.86 12.51
CA MET A 1 -15.11 8.69 11.62
C MET A 1 -16.14 8.67 10.51
N VAL A 2 -15.71 8.34 9.31
CA VAL A 2 -16.54 8.37 8.10
C VAL A 2 -16.61 6.98 7.48
N GLY A 3 -17.78 6.61 7.00
CA GLY A 3 -18.02 5.44 6.17
C GLY A 3 -19.14 5.72 5.17
N THR A 4 -19.60 4.71 4.46
CA THR A 4 -20.73 4.84 3.52
C THR A 4 -22.04 4.30 4.06
N ASN A 5 -22.01 3.62 5.22
CA ASN A 5 -23.17 2.97 5.84
C ASN A 5 -23.10 3.14 7.36
N GLY A 6 -24.04 3.92 7.90
CA GLY A 6 -24.12 4.26 9.31
C GLY A 6 -24.37 3.06 10.23
N SER A 7 -25.09 2.03 9.75
CA SER A 7 -25.40 0.81 10.50
C SER A 7 -24.15 0.00 10.90
N LYS A 8 -22.98 0.30 10.32
CA LYS A 8 -21.71 -0.37 10.66
C LYS A 8 -21.04 0.20 11.91
N PHE A 9 -21.33 1.44 12.31
CA PHE A 9 -20.62 2.10 13.42
C PHE A 9 -20.77 1.41 14.78
N PRO A 10 -21.93 0.82 15.16
CA PRO A 10 -22.03 0.06 16.41
C PRO A 10 -21.01 -1.08 16.50
N ALA A 11 -20.83 -1.84 15.40
CA ALA A 11 -19.84 -2.92 15.35
C ALA A 11 -18.41 -2.39 15.43
N ILE A 12 -18.13 -1.25 14.79
CA ILE A 12 -16.80 -0.60 14.87
C ILE A 12 -16.50 -0.12 16.29
N ARG A 13 -17.46 0.52 16.98
CA ARG A 13 -17.30 0.93 18.38
C ARG A 13 -16.98 -0.27 19.28
N LYS A 14 -17.71 -1.37 19.10
CA LYS A 14 -17.45 -2.62 19.82
C LYS A 14 -16.03 -3.15 19.53
N HIS A 15 -15.63 -3.18 18.26
CA HIS A 15 -14.29 -3.63 17.88
C HIS A 15 -13.18 -2.77 18.51
N LEU A 16 -13.32 -1.44 18.50
CA LEU A 16 -12.37 -0.53 19.13
C LEU A 16 -12.34 -0.71 20.65
N GLN A 17 -13.50 -0.91 21.28
CA GLN A 17 -13.57 -1.19 22.72
C GLN A 17 -12.80 -2.46 23.08
N GLU A 18 -13.04 -3.55 22.35
CA GLU A 18 -12.44 -4.86 22.60
C GLU A 18 -10.92 -4.87 22.38
N ASN A 19 -10.45 -4.24 21.30
CA ASN A 19 -9.05 -4.34 20.87
C ASN A 19 -8.17 -3.17 21.30
N ILE A 20 -8.77 -2.03 21.68
CA ILE A 20 -8.01 -0.84 22.10
C ILE A 20 -8.29 -0.52 23.57
N ALA A 21 -9.50 -0.06 23.93
CA ALA A 21 -9.75 0.45 25.28
C ALA A 21 -9.61 -0.62 26.39
N ASN A 22 -9.93 -1.89 26.09
CA ASN A 22 -9.75 -2.97 27.06
C ASN A 22 -8.28 -3.42 27.20
N VAL A 23 -7.42 -3.06 26.24
CA VAL A 23 -6.02 -3.52 26.17
C VAL A 23 -5.05 -2.41 26.62
N TYR A 24 -5.29 -1.18 26.18
CA TYR A 24 -4.47 -0.01 26.46
C TYR A 24 -5.21 0.92 27.40
N LYS A 25 -4.55 1.32 28.49
CA LYS A 25 -5.10 2.28 29.44
C LYS A 25 -5.21 3.67 28.79
N ASP A 26 -6.25 4.40 29.17
CA ASP A 26 -6.42 5.84 28.90
C ASP A 26 -6.57 6.25 27.42
N MET A 27 -7.04 5.35 26.55
CA MET A 27 -7.36 5.67 25.15
C MET A 27 -8.83 6.13 25.00
N ASP A 28 -9.06 7.36 24.53
CA ASP A 28 -10.39 7.83 24.14
C ASP A 28 -10.77 7.28 22.75
N LEU A 29 -11.93 6.63 22.68
CA LEU A 29 -12.49 6.02 21.47
C LEU A 29 -13.74 6.74 20.97
N SER A 30 -14.06 7.91 21.55
CA SER A 30 -15.17 8.73 21.10
C SER A 30 -14.94 9.21 19.67
N PHE A 31 -16.03 9.23 18.88
CA PHE A 31 -16.00 9.79 17.54
C PHE A 31 -17.43 10.11 17.09
N ASP A 32 -17.57 11.20 16.33
CA ASP A 32 -18.77 11.46 15.54
C ASP A 32 -18.80 10.55 14.32
N ALA A 33 -19.98 10.08 13.94
CA ALA A 33 -20.18 9.09 12.88
C ALA A 33 -20.87 9.73 11.67
N TYR A 34 -20.29 9.51 10.47
CA TYR A 34 -20.85 10.01 9.21
C TYR A 34 -20.93 8.87 8.18
N PRO A 35 -22.12 8.56 7.63
CA PRO A 35 -23.41 9.19 7.92
C PRO A 35 -24.02 8.66 9.24
N GLU A 36 -24.99 9.39 9.80
CA GLU A 36 -25.61 9.05 11.07
C GLU A 36 -26.69 7.95 10.96
N GLY A 37 -26.94 7.25 12.07
CA GLY A 37 -28.01 6.25 12.16
C GLY A 37 -27.83 5.08 11.20
N GLU A 38 -28.91 4.70 10.51
CA GLU A 38 -28.93 3.58 9.57
C GLU A 38 -28.84 4.03 8.09
N SER A 39 -28.40 5.26 7.86
CA SER A 39 -28.35 5.82 6.51
C SER A 39 -27.16 5.30 5.69
N ILE A 40 -27.33 5.27 4.37
CA ILE A 40 -26.29 4.94 3.40
C ILE A 40 -26.03 6.17 2.55
N ASP A 41 -24.84 6.73 2.64
CA ASP A 41 -24.41 7.92 1.89
C ASP A 41 -22.93 7.80 1.51
N PRO A 42 -22.61 7.53 0.24
CA PRO A 42 -21.23 7.48 -0.26
C PRO A 42 -20.48 8.82 -0.17
N GLU A 43 -21.19 9.94 -0.01
CA GLU A 43 -20.64 11.29 0.05
C GLU A 43 -20.66 11.88 1.47
N ALA A 44 -20.95 11.06 2.50
CA ALA A 44 -20.97 11.50 3.89
C ALA A 44 -19.64 12.12 4.37
N TYR A 45 -18.53 11.79 3.69
CA TYR A 45 -17.23 12.42 3.91
C TYR A 45 -17.28 13.94 3.77
N LYS A 46 -18.14 14.47 2.89
CA LYS A 46 -18.31 15.91 2.69
C LYS A 46 -18.80 16.59 3.95
N GLN A 47 -19.82 16.04 4.59
CA GLN A 47 -20.39 16.58 5.84
C GLN A 47 -19.35 16.56 6.97
N ALA A 48 -18.55 15.51 7.06
CA ALA A 48 -17.48 15.41 8.06
C ALA A 48 -16.38 16.45 7.81
N ILE A 49 -15.94 16.60 6.55
CA ILE A 49 -14.90 17.54 6.15
C ILE A 49 -15.37 19.00 6.31
N ASP A 50 -16.62 19.31 5.94
CA ASP A 50 -17.19 20.66 6.07
C ASP A 50 -17.30 21.15 7.53
N LYS A 51 -17.20 20.23 8.51
CA LYS A 51 -17.16 20.56 9.95
C LYS A 51 -15.75 20.83 10.49
N LEU A 52 -14.70 20.52 9.73
CA LEU A 52 -13.32 20.75 10.12
C LEU A 52 -12.90 22.19 9.82
N SER A 53 -11.89 22.67 10.53
CA SER A 53 -11.30 23.99 10.32
C SER A 53 -10.06 23.88 9.43
N PRO A 54 -9.73 24.91 8.62
CA PRO A 54 -8.46 24.96 7.91
C PRO A 54 -7.27 24.73 8.86
N GLY A 55 -6.34 23.88 8.47
CA GLY A 55 -5.23 23.40 9.30
C GLY A 55 -5.50 22.09 10.04
N ASP A 56 -6.74 21.59 10.07
CA ASP A 56 -7.03 20.23 10.51
C ASP A 56 -6.55 19.21 9.46
N ALA A 57 -6.56 17.92 9.83
CA ALA A 57 -6.14 16.83 8.96
C ALA A 57 -7.23 15.79 8.74
N VAL A 58 -7.23 15.19 7.55
CA VAL A 58 -8.04 14.01 7.23
C VAL A 58 -7.14 12.84 6.90
N ILE A 59 -7.58 11.64 7.31
CA ILE A 59 -6.90 10.39 7.02
C ILE A 59 -7.83 9.51 6.17
N ILE A 60 -7.38 9.16 4.97
CA ILE A 60 -8.20 8.52 3.94
C ILE A 60 -7.75 7.06 3.76
N PHE A 61 -8.57 6.15 4.29
CA PHE A 61 -8.47 4.69 4.12
C PHE A 61 -9.72 4.15 3.41
N THR A 62 -9.97 4.65 2.21
CA THR A 62 -11.13 4.29 1.38
C THR A 62 -10.69 3.47 0.17
N PRO A 63 -11.58 2.95 -0.68
CA PRO A 63 -11.17 2.29 -1.92
C PRO A 63 -10.37 3.24 -2.84
N ASP A 64 -9.35 2.71 -3.52
CA ASP A 64 -8.38 3.46 -4.35
C ASP A 64 -9.03 4.48 -5.29
N SER A 65 -10.12 4.08 -5.98
CA SER A 65 -10.85 4.91 -6.94
C SER A 65 -11.47 6.18 -6.33
N THR A 66 -11.60 6.23 -5.01
CA THR A 66 -12.19 7.36 -4.28
C THR A 66 -11.16 8.34 -3.73
N HIS A 67 -9.88 7.98 -3.71
CA HIS A 67 -8.83 8.80 -3.08
C HIS A 67 -8.75 10.20 -3.67
N TYR A 68 -8.76 10.33 -5.00
CA TYR A 68 -8.60 11.61 -5.67
C TYR A 68 -9.66 12.62 -5.25
N ARG A 69 -10.94 12.27 -5.41
CA ARG A 69 -12.07 13.17 -5.12
C ARG A 69 -12.14 13.57 -3.65
N ILE A 70 -11.85 12.65 -2.73
CA ILE A 70 -11.88 12.93 -1.29
C ILE A 70 -10.69 13.82 -0.90
N SER A 71 -9.50 13.51 -1.40
CA SER A 71 -8.28 14.28 -1.14
C SER A 71 -8.40 15.70 -1.66
N LEU A 72 -8.84 15.87 -2.92
CA LEU A 72 -9.02 17.18 -3.52
C LEU A 72 -10.05 18.02 -2.73
N TYR A 73 -11.18 17.41 -2.38
CA TYR A 73 -12.24 18.07 -1.62
C TYR A 73 -11.75 18.59 -0.26
N ALA A 74 -10.90 17.82 0.42
CA ALA A 74 -10.26 18.22 1.68
C ALA A 74 -9.22 19.33 1.49
N ILE A 75 -8.35 19.21 0.49
CA ILE A 75 -7.30 20.18 0.19
C ILE A 75 -7.89 21.55 -0.15
N GLU A 76 -8.97 21.60 -0.93
CA GLU A 76 -9.66 22.85 -1.30
C GLU A 76 -10.28 23.59 -0.11
N ARG A 77 -10.42 22.91 1.04
CA ARG A 77 -10.86 23.49 2.32
C ARG A 77 -9.72 23.86 3.25
N GLY A 78 -8.48 23.76 2.78
CA GLY A 78 -7.29 24.04 3.59
C GLY A 78 -7.01 22.95 4.64
N LEU A 79 -7.41 21.70 4.39
CA LEU A 79 -7.11 20.57 5.27
C LEU A 79 -5.84 19.83 4.81
N HIS A 80 -5.04 19.38 5.77
CA HIS A 80 -3.98 18.40 5.51
C HIS A 80 -4.58 17.04 5.17
N VAL A 81 -3.92 16.29 4.30
CA VAL A 81 -4.37 14.97 3.85
C VAL A 81 -3.28 13.93 4.10
N LEU A 82 -3.66 12.85 4.77
CA LEU A 82 -2.94 11.58 4.78
C LEU A 82 -3.77 10.56 3.98
N VAL A 83 -3.31 10.15 2.80
CA VAL A 83 -4.02 9.20 1.93
C VAL A 83 -3.29 7.88 1.86
N THR A 84 -3.99 6.75 1.96
CA THR A 84 -3.35 5.43 1.83
C THR A 84 -2.89 5.15 0.40
N LYS A 85 -1.93 4.24 0.27
CA LYS A 85 -1.42 3.79 -1.02
C LYS A 85 -2.47 2.92 -1.75
N PRO A 86 -2.50 2.96 -3.10
CA PRO A 86 -1.85 3.97 -3.94
C PRO A 86 -2.50 5.34 -3.75
N ALA A 87 -1.73 6.42 -3.82
CA ALA A 87 -2.27 7.77 -3.64
C ALA A 87 -3.44 8.05 -4.59
N VAL A 88 -3.23 7.77 -5.88
CA VAL A 88 -4.22 7.78 -6.97
C VAL A 88 -3.70 6.88 -8.10
N GLN A 89 -4.56 6.49 -9.04
CA GLN A 89 -4.21 5.58 -10.14
C GLN A 89 -3.84 6.30 -11.45
N LEU A 90 -4.11 7.61 -11.54
CA LEU A 90 -3.78 8.41 -12.73
C LEU A 90 -2.71 9.44 -12.38
N LEU A 91 -1.69 9.54 -13.25
CA LEU A 91 -0.62 10.54 -13.12
C LEU A 91 -1.18 11.97 -13.12
N GLN A 92 -2.20 12.23 -13.94
CA GLN A 92 -2.87 13.53 -13.98
C GLN A 92 -3.44 13.90 -12.59
N HIS A 93 -4.23 13.01 -11.99
CA HIS A 93 -4.78 13.20 -10.65
C HIS A 93 -3.67 13.42 -9.61
N HIS A 94 -2.54 12.72 -9.74
CA HIS A 94 -1.43 12.87 -8.81
C HIS A 94 -0.84 14.28 -8.87
N ASN A 95 -0.58 14.77 -10.09
CA ASN A 95 -0.07 16.12 -10.31
C ASN A 95 -1.05 17.19 -9.85
N GLU A 96 -2.35 17.00 -10.11
CA GLU A 96 -3.40 17.92 -9.65
C GLU A 96 -3.46 18.01 -8.12
N LEU A 97 -3.34 16.89 -7.39
CA LEU A 97 -3.27 16.91 -5.93
C LEU A 97 -2.02 17.61 -5.41
N VAL A 98 -0.87 17.43 -6.06
CA VAL A 98 0.38 18.13 -5.71
C VAL A 98 0.22 19.64 -5.87
N GLU A 99 -0.33 20.10 -7.00
CA GLU A 99 -0.53 21.53 -7.26
C GLU A 99 -1.61 22.13 -6.36
N ALA A 100 -2.70 21.39 -6.10
CA ALA A 100 -3.74 21.81 -5.17
C ALA A 100 -3.20 21.96 -3.74
N ALA A 101 -2.39 21.01 -3.27
CA ALA A 101 -1.78 21.06 -1.94
C ALA A 101 -0.86 22.27 -1.79
N LYS A 102 -0.02 22.56 -2.81
CA LYS A 102 0.82 23.77 -2.85
C LYS A 102 -0.01 25.04 -2.83
N LYS A 103 -1.06 25.12 -3.67
CA LYS A 103 -1.93 26.29 -3.79
C LYS A 103 -2.62 26.64 -2.47
N HIS A 104 -3.10 25.63 -1.73
CA HIS A 104 -3.79 25.84 -0.45
C HIS A 104 -2.84 25.80 0.76
N ASN A 105 -1.54 25.66 0.54
CA ASN A 105 -0.51 25.59 1.58
C ASN A 105 -0.78 24.50 2.63
N VAL A 106 -1.14 23.30 2.17
CA VAL A 106 -1.39 22.13 3.01
C VAL A 106 -0.45 20.97 2.66
N VAL A 107 -0.31 20.04 3.59
CA VAL A 107 0.45 18.80 3.38
C VAL A 107 -0.49 17.74 2.82
N CYS A 108 -0.13 17.14 1.68
CA CYS A 108 -0.75 15.92 1.17
C CYS A 108 0.31 14.81 1.20
N PHE A 109 0.18 13.87 2.13
CA PHE A 109 1.12 12.80 2.37
C PHE A 109 0.51 11.45 2.00
N VAL A 110 1.32 10.58 1.38
CA VAL A 110 0.92 9.21 1.05
C VAL A 110 1.43 8.28 2.13
N GLU A 111 0.52 7.53 2.74
CA GLU A 111 0.85 6.53 3.75
C GLU A 111 1.55 5.34 3.08
N HIS A 112 2.88 5.32 3.20
CA HIS A 112 3.75 4.19 2.85
C HIS A 112 4.37 3.60 4.13
N HIS A 113 3.57 2.96 4.99
CA HIS A 113 4.00 2.43 6.30
C HIS A 113 5.23 1.54 6.22
N LYS A 114 5.45 0.84 5.09
CA LYS A 114 6.62 -0.01 4.88
C LYS A 114 7.96 0.73 5.05
N ARG A 115 8.02 2.04 4.80
CA ARG A 115 9.23 2.85 5.07
C ARG A 115 9.59 2.89 6.56
N PHE A 116 8.61 2.71 7.45
CA PHE A 116 8.79 2.69 8.89
C PHE A 116 9.08 1.28 9.44
N ASP A 117 9.09 0.26 8.59
CA ASP A 117 9.56 -1.06 8.97
C ASP A 117 11.06 -1.01 9.32
N PRO A 118 11.49 -1.50 10.50
CA PRO A 118 12.89 -1.43 10.90
C PRO A 118 13.85 -2.06 9.89
N VAL A 119 13.44 -3.16 9.25
CA VAL A 119 14.29 -3.87 8.26
C VAL A 119 14.45 -3.04 6.99
N TYR A 120 13.37 -2.42 6.51
CA TYR A 120 13.41 -1.63 5.28
C TYR A 120 14.15 -0.30 5.49
N SER A 121 13.93 0.35 6.63
CA SER A 121 14.62 1.58 7.00
C SER A 121 16.13 1.36 7.17
N ASP A 122 16.53 0.29 7.88
CA ASP A 122 17.95 -0.08 8.02
C ASP A 122 18.59 -0.41 6.67
N ALA A 123 17.89 -1.18 5.82
CA ALA A 123 18.41 -1.50 4.50
C ALA A 123 18.58 -0.27 3.60
N LYS A 124 17.62 0.67 3.62
CA LYS A 124 17.76 1.95 2.92
C LYS A 124 18.98 2.73 3.44
N ALA A 125 19.24 2.72 4.75
CA ALA A 125 20.39 3.39 5.33
C ALA A 125 21.73 2.74 4.93
N ARG A 126 21.77 1.43 4.72
CA ARG A 126 22.98 0.69 4.30
C ARG A 126 23.27 0.79 2.80
N ALA A 127 22.25 0.87 1.96
CA ALA A 127 22.38 0.81 0.50
C ALA A 127 23.38 1.81 -0.12
N PRO A 128 23.53 3.06 0.35
CA PRO A 128 24.53 3.99 -0.19
C PRO A 128 25.97 3.50 -0.05
N SER A 129 26.29 2.73 0.99
CA SER A 129 27.65 2.20 1.21
C SER A 129 28.05 1.10 0.20
N LEU A 130 27.08 0.56 -0.54
CA LEU A 130 27.28 -0.54 -1.48
C LEU A 130 27.64 -0.06 -2.90
N GLY A 131 27.76 1.24 -3.13
CA GLY A 131 28.16 1.82 -4.41
C GLY A 131 27.00 2.06 -5.39
N GLU A 132 27.30 2.06 -6.68
CA GLU A 132 26.31 2.32 -7.73
C GLU A 132 25.28 1.19 -7.84
N PHE A 133 24.01 1.56 -8.02
CA PHE A 133 22.91 0.60 -8.20
C PHE A 133 23.06 -0.21 -9.49
N ASN A 134 22.85 -1.52 -9.41
CA ASN A 134 22.86 -2.41 -10.57
C ASN A 134 21.53 -3.14 -10.79
N PHE A 135 21.01 -3.82 -9.78
CA PHE A 135 19.82 -4.67 -9.94
C PHE A 135 18.91 -4.67 -8.72
N PHE A 136 17.60 -4.62 -8.96
CA PHE A 136 16.59 -4.81 -7.92
C PHE A 136 15.58 -5.87 -8.36
N SER A 137 15.24 -6.81 -7.49
CA SER A 137 14.16 -7.75 -7.74
C SER A 137 13.25 -7.78 -6.55
N ALA A 138 11.95 -7.57 -6.77
CA ALA A 138 10.94 -7.67 -5.75
C ALA A 138 9.84 -8.63 -6.19
N TRP A 139 9.41 -9.46 -5.25
CA TRP A 139 8.29 -10.35 -5.43
C TRP A 139 7.36 -10.25 -4.23
N MET A 140 6.10 -9.97 -4.53
CA MET A 140 5.04 -10.00 -3.55
C MET A 140 3.91 -10.91 -4.02
N SER A 141 3.39 -11.76 -3.15
CA SER A 141 2.24 -12.58 -3.50
C SER A 141 1.32 -12.83 -2.33
N GLN A 142 0.06 -13.09 -2.61
CA GLN A 142 -0.93 -13.51 -1.63
C GLN A 142 -1.60 -14.83 -2.04
N PRO A 143 -2.07 -15.63 -1.07
CA PRO A 143 -2.85 -16.82 -1.35
C PRO A 143 -4.09 -16.50 -2.19
N LYS A 144 -4.36 -17.34 -3.19
CA LYS A 144 -5.51 -17.18 -4.08
C LYS A 144 -6.88 -17.15 -3.38
N SER A 145 -7.01 -17.66 -2.17
CA SER A 145 -8.23 -17.51 -1.36
C SER A 145 -8.59 -16.05 -1.06
N GLN A 146 -7.63 -15.13 -1.08
CA GLN A 146 -7.91 -13.70 -0.96
C GLN A 146 -8.88 -13.20 -2.04
N LEU A 147 -8.85 -13.80 -3.23
CA LEU A 147 -9.76 -13.47 -4.33
C LEU A 147 -11.24 -13.74 -4.00
N GLU A 148 -11.56 -14.63 -3.04
CA GLU A 148 -12.94 -14.84 -2.59
C GLU A 148 -13.57 -13.54 -2.06
N THR A 149 -12.76 -12.76 -1.34
CA THR A 149 -13.15 -11.45 -0.82
C THR A 149 -12.86 -10.34 -1.83
N PHE A 150 -11.70 -10.40 -2.50
CA PHE A 150 -11.22 -9.30 -3.32
C PHE A 150 -11.81 -9.24 -4.73
N ARG A 151 -12.47 -10.30 -5.22
CA ARG A 151 -13.23 -10.26 -6.50
C ARG A 151 -14.26 -9.13 -6.59
N ALA A 152 -14.66 -8.57 -5.45
CA ALA A 152 -15.52 -7.40 -5.40
C ALA A 152 -14.90 -6.19 -6.12
N TRP A 153 -13.58 -6.02 -6.04
CA TRP A 153 -12.84 -4.85 -6.52
C TRP A 153 -11.64 -5.18 -7.42
N ALA A 154 -11.06 -6.38 -7.35
CA ALA A 154 -9.90 -6.79 -8.15
C ALA A 154 -10.24 -6.75 -9.65
N GLY A 155 -9.38 -6.10 -10.44
CA GLY A 155 -9.56 -5.86 -11.86
C GLY A 155 -10.64 -4.81 -12.21
N LYS A 156 -11.34 -4.25 -11.22
CA LYS A 156 -12.39 -3.22 -11.39
C LYS A 156 -11.93 -1.87 -10.89
N ASP A 157 -11.57 -1.83 -9.60
CA ASP A 157 -11.15 -0.62 -8.89
C ASP A 157 -9.65 -0.56 -8.71
N SER A 158 -8.97 -1.70 -8.66
CA SER A 158 -7.52 -1.79 -8.48
C SER A 158 -6.98 -3.11 -9.04
N ASP A 159 -5.68 -3.18 -9.27
CA ASP A 159 -4.98 -4.37 -9.72
C ASP A 159 -3.95 -4.83 -8.69
N ILE A 160 -3.38 -6.02 -8.93
CA ILE A 160 -2.41 -6.63 -8.01
C ILE A 160 -1.12 -5.81 -7.86
N SER A 161 -0.75 -5.04 -8.88
CA SER A 161 0.43 -4.19 -8.87
C SER A 161 0.22 -2.95 -8.01
N TYR A 162 -0.88 -2.22 -8.21
CA TYR A 162 -1.25 -1.10 -7.33
C TYR A 162 -1.43 -1.56 -5.88
N TYR A 163 -2.06 -2.72 -5.68
CA TYR A 163 -2.33 -3.25 -4.36
C TYR A 163 -1.06 -3.73 -3.63
N LEU A 164 -0.17 -4.51 -4.25
CA LEU A 164 1.02 -5.08 -3.59
C LEU A 164 2.34 -4.45 -4.05
N SER A 165 2.61 -4.39 -5.37
CA SER A 165 3.90 -3.90 -5.90
C SER A 165 4.20 -2.48 -5.47
N SER A 166 3.18 -1.63 -5.27
CA SER A 166 3.34 -0.25 -4.81
C SER A 166 4.19 -0.14 -3.53
N HIS A 167 4.17 -1.14 -2.65
CA HIS A 167 5.05 -1.19 -1.48
C HIS A 167 6.53 -1.32 -1.85
N HIS A 168 6.90 -2.27 -2.70
CA HIS A 168 8.32 -2.50 -3.04
C HIS A 168 8.84 -1.52 -4.08
N ILE A 169 7.99 -1.03 -4.99
CA ILE A 169 8.32 0.08 -5.89
C ILE A 169 8.63 1.32 -5.05
N ASP A 170 7.81 1.64 -4.05
CA ASP A 170 8.07 2.76 -3.14
C ASP A 170 9.40 2.62 -2.41
N ILE A 171 9.68 1.45 -1.82
CA ILE A 171 10.96 1.20 -1.14
C ILE A 171 12.15 1.37 -2.10
N HIS A 172 12.06 0.84 -3.32
CA HIS A 172 13.14 1.00 -4.28
C HIS A 172 13.33 2.46 -4.71
N CYS A 173 12.24 3.18 -5.01
CA CYS A 173 12.27 4.61 -5.28
C CYS A 173 12.88 5.41 -4.11
N TRP A 174 12.57 5.04 -2.87
CA TRP A 174 13.12 5.66 -1.67
C TRP A 174 14.62 5.38 -1.50
N MET A 175 15.08 4.17 -1.82
CA MET A 175 16.51 3.84 -1.83
C MET A 175 17.28 4.59 -2.93
N MET A 176 16.63 4.85 -4.06
CA MET A 176 17.17 5.55 -5.23
C MET A 176 17.03 7.07 -5.18
N GLN A 177 16.36 7.60 -4.16
CA GLN A 177 16.22 9.04 -3.96
C GLN A 177 17.59 9.73 -4.04
N ASP A 178 17.69 10.75 -4.89
CA ASP A 178 18.91 11.51 -5.19
C ASP A 178 20.08 10.69 -5.76
N ARG A 179 19.84 9.45 -6.22
CA ARG A 179 20.86 8.54 -6.76
C ARG A 179 20.58 8.08 -8.18
N ALA A 180 19.33 7.72 -8.47
CA ALA A 180 18.92 7.24 -9.79
C ALA A 180 17.46 7.55 -10.08
N VAL A 181 17.09 7.58 -11.37
CA VAL A 181 15.70 7.79 -11.81
C VAL A 181 15.27 6.70 -12.78
N PRO A 182 13.99 6.26 -12.76
CA PRO A 182 13.48 5.32 -13.73
C PRO A 182 13.35 6.01 -15.10
N THR A 183 13.70 5.31 -16.17
CA THR A 183 13.70 5.86 -17.55
C THR A 183 12.80 5.09 -18.51
N ARG A 184 12.49 3.83 -18.22
CA ARG A 184 11.61 3.00 -19.05
C ARG A 184 10.92 1.95 -18.18
N VAL A 185 9.66 1.64 -18.51
CA VAL A 185 8.90 0.55 -17.91
C VAL A 185 8.38 -0.35 -19.03
N VAL A 186 8.53 -1.67 -18.88
CA VAL A 186 7.90 -2.70 -19.69
C VAL A 186 7.09 -3.58 -18.76
N ALA A 187 5.81 -3.76 -19.07
CA ALA A 187 4.90 -4.56 -18.26
C ALA A 187 4.49 -5.84 -18.98
N SER A 188 4.29 -6.91 -18.22
CA SER A 188 3.69 -8.16 -18.68
C SER A 188 2.79 -8.72 -17.59
N ALA A 189 1.75 -9.44 -17.99
CA ALA A 189 0.81 -10.04 -17.06
C ALA A 189 0.44 -11.47 -17.45
N ALA A 190 0.22 -12.30 -16.44
CA ALA A 190 -0.44 -13.59 -16.56
C ALA A 190 -1.92 -13.46 -16.17
N ALA A 191 -2.77 -14.31 -16.72
CA ALA A 191 -4.19 -14.35 -16.41
C ALA A 191 -4.73 -15.78 -16.55
N GLY A 192 -5.88 -16.04 -15.91
CA GLY A 192 -6.65 -17.27 -16.06
C GLY A 192 -7.07 -17.91 -14.74
N ILE A 193 -6.24 -17.83 -13.68
CA ILE A 193 -6.57 -18.41 -12.38
C ILE A 193 -7.66 -17.59 -11.70
N ALA A 194 -7.49 -16.27 -11.63
CA ALA A 194 -8.44 -15.38 -10.96
C ALA A 194 -9.80 -15.34 -11.65
N THR A 195 -9.82 -15.47 -12.98
CA THR A 195 -11.05 -15.45 -13.79
C THR A 195 -11.73 -16.81 -13.89
N SER A 196 -11.04 -17.91 -13.56
CA SER A 196 -11.62 -19.25 -13.55
C SER A 196 -12.33 -19.57 -12.23
N GLU A 197 -13.11 -20.66 -12.23
CA GLU A 197 -13.65 -21.26 -11.02
C GLU A 197 -12.52 -21.63 -10.02
N PRO A 198 -12.70 -21.37 -8.71
CA PRO A 198 -13.92 -20.88 -8.06
C PRO A 198 -14.02 -19.34 -7.95
N PHE A 199 -12.98 -18.60 -8.37
CA PHE A 199 -12.85 -17.18 -8.04
C PHE A 199 -13.72 -16.28 -8.93
N ASN A 200 -13.83 -16.61 -10.21
CA ASN A 200 -14.72 -15.93 -11.17
C ASN A 200 -14.59 -14.40 -11.15
N CYS A 201 -13.36 -13.89 -11.02
CA CYS A 201 -13.09 -12.45 -11.10
C CYS A 201 -13.39 -11.93 -12.52
N VAL A 202 -13.51 -10.60 -12.67
CA VAL A 202 -13.78 -10.00 -13.98
C VAL A 202 -12.61 -10.22 -14.95
N PRO A 203 -12.84 -10.24 -16.29
CA PRO A 203 -11.81 -10.53 -17.28
C PRO A 203 -10.55 -9.65 -17.21
N GLN A 204 -10.68 -8.45 -16.64
CA GLN A 204 -9.59 -7.49 -16.40
C GLN A 204 -8.72 -7.86 -15.20
N THR A 205 -8.98 -8.96 -14.51
CA THR A 205 -8.20 -9.36 -13.33
C THR A 205 -6.99 -10.15 -13.77
N GLU A 206 -5.83 -9.50 -13.84
CA GLU A 206 -4.56 -10.20 -14.01
C GLU A 206 -4.23 -11.02 -12.76
N ASP A 207 -3.72 -12.23 -12.98
CA ASP A 207 -3.24 -13.12 -11.93
C ASP A 207 -1.94 -12.60 -11.31
N THR A 208 -1.06 -12.11 -12.17
CA THR A 208 0.30 -11.71 -11.84
C THR A 208 0.71 -10.61 -12.80
N ILE A 209 1.24 -9.51 -12.26
CA ILE A 209 1.80 -8.41 -13.03
C ILE A 209 3.29 -8.33 -12.71
N THR A 210 4.11 -8.32 -13.76
CA THR A 210 5.56 -8.11 -13.68
C THR A 210 5.95 -6.85 -14.45
N LEU A 211 6.72 -6.00 -13.80
CA LEU A 211 7.25 -4.76 -14.36
C LEU A 211 8.78 -4.87 -14.45
N LEU A 212 9.34 -4.68 -15.64
CA LEU A 212 10.78 -4.51 -15.88
C LEU A 212 11.06 -3.01 -16.07
N VAL A 213 11.96 -2.45 -15.27
CA VAL A 213 12.21 -1.01 -15.23
C VAL A 213 13.69 -0.72 -15.37
N ASP A 214 14.03 0.18 -16.29
CA ASP A 214 15.40 0.68 -16.45
C ASP A 214 15.61 1.93 -15.61
N TRP A 215 16.78 2.03 -14.99
CA TRP A 215 17.18 3.14 -14.13
C TRP A 215 18.47 3.76 -14.62
N GLN A 216 18.57 5.08 -14.50
CA GLN A 216 19.76 5.86 -14.86
C GLN A 216 20.32 6.51 -13.59
N SER A 217 21.62 6.30 -13.33
CA SER A 217 22.33 7.00 -12.26
C SER A 217 22.32 8.52 -12.52
N LEU A 218 22.13 9.30 -11.46
CA LEU A 218 22.18 10.76 -11.50
C LEU A 218 23.61 11.30 -11.46
N THR A 219 24.58 10.49 -10.99
CA THR A 219 25.98 10.90 -10.85
C THR A 219 26.89 10.31 -11.91
N SER A 220 26.42 9.31 -12.67
CA SER A 220 27.16 8.66 -13.75
C SER A 220 26.32 8.54 -15.00
N ALA A 221 26.83 9.07 -16.12
CA ALA A 221 26.17 8.97 -17.43
C ALA A 221 26.19 7.55 -18.03
N THR A 222 27.03 6.65 -17.49
CA THR A 222 27.21 5.29 -18.02
C THR A 222 26.64 4.21 -17.10
N HIS A 223 26.45 4.49 -15.81
CA HIS A 223 25.84 3.53 -14.90
C HIS A 223 24.33 3.47 -15.08
N ARG A 224 23.86 2.26 -15.36
CA ARG A 224 22.45 1.92 -15.49
C ARG A 224 22.16 0.75 -14.56
N GLY A 225 20.98 0.78 -13.97
CA GLY A 225 20.43 -0.33 -13.23
C GLY A 225 19.16 -0.85 -13.88
N THR A 226 18.75 -2.06 -13.50
CA THR A 226 17.48 -2.64 -13.91
C THR A 226 16.73 -3.19 -12.72
N ALA A 227 15.41 -3.13 -12.76
CA ALA A 227 14.56 -3.59 -11.67
C ALA A 227 13.42 -4.44 -12.19
N VAL A 228 13.09 -5.50 -11.45
CA VAL A 228 11.91 -6.34 -11.69
C VAL A 228 11.01 -6.28 -10.47
N TYR A 229 9.75 -5.91 -10.67
CA TYR A 229 8.72 -5.93 -9.63
C TYR A 229 7.60 -6.86 -10.05
N THR A 230 7.34 -7.89 -9.25
CA THR A 230 6.29 -8.88 -9.53
C THR A 230 5.30 -8.93 -8.38
N ALA A 231 4.02 -8.77 -8.67
CA ALA A 231 2.94 -9.02 -7.72
C ALA A 231 1.98 -10.10 -8.23
N SER A 232 1.49 -10.97 -7.35
CA SER A 232 0.66 -12.11 -7.73
C SER A 232 -0.44 -12.45 -6.72
N TRP A 233 -1.64 -12.75 -7.22
CA TRP A 233 -2.74 -13.32 -6.45
C TRP A 233 -2.63 -14.83 -6.26
N THR A 234 -1.75 -15.49 -7.01
CA THR A 234 -1.92 -16.92 -7.30
C THR A 234 -1.09 -17.82 -6.39
N ALA A 235 -0.60 -17.29 -5.27
CA ALA A 235 0.15 -18.11 -4.32
C ALA A 235 -0.73 -19.29 -3.85
N PRO A 236 -0.15 -20.50 -3.71
CA PRO A 236 -0.90 -21.67 -3.27
C PRO A 236 -1.55 -21.48 -1.90
N LEU A 237 -2.71 -22.12 -1.69
CA LEU A 237 -3.45 -22.04 -0.41
C LEU A 237 -2.66 -22.55 0.80
N LYS A 238 -1.66 -23.40 0.57
CA LYS A 238 -0.78 -23.98 1.59
C LYS A 238 0.64 -23.42 1.51
N ALA A 239 0.80 -22.17 1.07
CA ALA A 239 2.11 -21.52 0.97
C ALA A 239 2.81 -21.33 2.33
N GLY A 240 2.10 -21.50 3.45
CA GLY A 240 2.65 -21.35 4.81
C GLY A 240 2.78 -19.89 5.26
N ILE A 241 2.56 -18.93 4.36
CA ILE A 241 2.69 -17.49 4.62
C ILE A 241 1.47 -16.76 4.06
N HIS A 242 1.01 -15.73 4.77
CA HIS A 242 -0.13 -14.92 4.32
C HIS A 242 0.24 -13.98 3.17
N THR A 243 1.47 -13.48 3.14
CA THR A 243 1.97 -12.66 2.03
C THR A 243 3.45 -12.97 1.84
N GLY A 244 3.80 -13.51 0.68
CA GLY A 244 5.19 -13.57 0.22
C GLY A 244 5.66 -12.16 -0.02
N GLN A 245 6.74 -11.74 0.64
CA GLN A 245 7.25 -10.37 0.58
C GLN A 245 8.77 -10.43 0.56
N HIS A 246 9.36 -10.50 -0.63
CA HIS A 246 10.80 -10.60 -0.77
C HIS A 246 11.31 -9.50 -1.69
N TRP A 247 12.47 -8.96 -1.37
CA TRP A 247 13.21 -8.18 -2.35
C TRP A 247 14.71 -8.30 -2.17
N TYR A 248 15.41 -8.09 -3.27
CA TYR A 248 16.85 -8.16 -3.42
C TYR A 248 17.34 -6.88 -4.09
N TYR A 249 18.42 -6.33 -3.56
CA TYR A 249 19.11 -5.15 -4.08
C TYR A 249 20.58 -5.49 -4.28
N MET A 250 21.11 -5.27 -5.48
CA MET A 250 22.52 -5.43 -5.82
C MET A 250 23.09 -4.10 -6.30
N ALA A 251 24.26 -3.79 -5.77
CA ALA A 251 25.07 -2.65 -6.15
C ALA A 251 26.52 -3.09 -6.42
N GLU A 252 27.34 -2.16 -6.87
CA GLU A 252 28.74 -2.37 -7.28
C GLU A 252 29.58 -3.19 -6.26
N LYS A 253 29.37 -2.97 -4.96
CA LYS A 253 30.23 -3.47 -3.88
C LYS A 253 29.53 -4.41 -2.92
N GLY A 254 28.27 -4.76 -3.19
CA GLY A 254 27.52 -5.66 -2.33
C GLY A 254 26.03 -5.68 -2.61
N GLU A 255 25.33 -6.44 -1.79
CA GLU A 255 23.92 -6.74 -1.96
C GLU A 255 23.16 -6.72 -0.63
N ILE A 256 21.84 -6.58 -0.71
CA ILE A 256 20.90 -6.67 0.39
C ILE A 256 19.81 -7.64 -0.04
N ASN A 257 19.51 -8.63 0.81
CA ASN A 257 18.40 -9.54 0.63
C ASN A 257 17.45 -9.41 1.82
N VAL A 258 16.16 -9.23 1.56
CA VAL A 258 15.14 -9.10 2.60
C VAL A 258 14.01 -10.08 2.36
N ASP A 259 13.80 -10.94 3.34
CA ASP A 259 12.64 -11.83 3.44
C ASP A 259 11.72 -11.33 4.57
N GLN A 260 10.54 -10.84 4.18
CA GLN A 260 9.50 -10.40 5.10
C GLN A 260 8.34 -11.38 5.23
N ALA A 261 8.40 -12.51 4.52
CA ALA A 261 7.47 -13.60 4.73
C ALA A 261 7.78 -14.34 6.05
N HIS A 262 9.06 -14.41 6.44
CA HIS A 262 9.54 -15.15 7.61
C HIS A 262 10.22 -14.23 8.63
N ARG A 263 9.48 -13.27 9.19
CA ARG A 263 10.03 -12.28 10.11
C ARG A 263 10.30 -12.87 11.50
N GLY A 264 11.30 -12.32 12.17
CA GLY A 264 11.54 -12.48 13.60
C GLY A 264 11.95 -13.90 13.99
N TYR A 265 11.00 -14.65 14.55
CA TYR A 265 11.20 -16.01 15.04
C TYR A 265 9.99 -16.89 14.69
N ASP A 266 10.17 -18.20 14.66
CA ASP A 266 9.07 -19.13 14.48
C ASP A 266 8.74 -19.91 15.76
N ILE A 267 7.47 -20.30 15.88
CA ILE A 267 6.98 -21.21 16.91
C ILE A 267 6.32 -22.39 16.20
N VAL A 268 6.58 -23.60 16.73
CA VAL A 268 5.88 -24.83 16.32
C VAL A 268 5.00 -25.28 17.48
N GLN A 269 3.70 -25.44 17.24
CA GLN A 269 2.73 -25.96 18.21
C GLN A 269 1.94 -27.10 17.59
N ASP A 270 1.56 -28.11 18.38
CA ASP A 270 0.85 -29.28 17.88
C ASP A 270 -0.49 -28.91 17.20
N ASP A 271 -1.20 -27.90 17.72
CA ASP A 271 -2.52 -27.50 17.22
C ASP A 271 -2.48 -26.62 15.97
N THR A 272 -1.44 -25.79 15.82
CA THR A 272 -1.36 -24.73 14.79
C THR A 272 -0.23 -24.92 13.78
N GLY A 273 0.68 -25.87 14.01
CA GLY A 273 1.86 -26.09 13.18
C GLY A 273 2.94 -25.02 13.37
N LYS A 274 3.73 -24.78 12.32
CA LYS A 274 4.79 -23.75 12.30
C LYS A 274 4.19 -22.39 11.92
N ALA A 275 4.44 -21.38 12.73
CA ALA A 275 4.04 -19.98 12.48
C ALA A 275 5.23 -19.03 12.72
N TRP A 276 5.31 -17.95 11.94
CA TRP A 276 6.34 -16.92 12.08
C TRP A 276 5.77 -15.67 12.75
N TYR A 277 6.50 -15.13 13.71
CA TYR A 277 6.11 -13.99 14.53
C TYR A 277 7.08 -12.83 14.31
N ASN A 278 6.50 -11.67 14.04
CA ASN A 278 7.23 -10.42 13.98
C ASN A 278 7.20 -9.75 15.38
N PRO A 279 8.33 -9.65 16.09
CA PRO A 279 8.39 -9.04 17.43
C PRO A 279 8.39 -7.50 17.40
N PHE A 280 8.28 -6.89 16.22
CA PHE A 280 8.33 -5.45 15.99
C PHE A 280 7.01 -4.92 15.44
#